data_AF-A0A091SL56-F1
#
_entry.id   AF-A0A091SL56-F1
#
_cell.length_a   1.000
_cell.length_b   1.000
_cell.length_c   1.000
_cell.angle_alpha   90.00
_cell.angle_beta   90.00
_cell.angle_gamma   90.00
#
_symmetry.space_group_name_H-M   'P 1'
#
loop_
_entity.id
_entity.type
_entity.pdbx_description
1 polymer ?
#
loop_
_entity_poly.entity_id
_entity_poly.type
_entity_poly.pdbx_seq_one_letter_code
_entity_poly.pdbx_strand_id
1 'polypeptide(L)'
;PKTDIVFLKVHKSASSTVMNVLFRFGETHNLTFAFPIGGGNQLFYPHHFLARFVKGFSPRSPRRFNILCHHMRFLQPEVQKVVSSSAIYFSILRNPVQLMESSFMYYKGTSAFSRARSLEEFLSQPYHYYNPADSNSHYARNLMTFDFGFNPDGEVSDERVQLMLKAIEASFDLLLISEYFDESMVLLKEMLCWDLDNVVSFPLNIRDSSTKSPLSDTIVEKIKDWNRLDWEIYTHFNRTFWERIDRDIGRDRMQREVKALRERQAKLARTCLQGMGSVAPKDIKDSSLRPLQHGNAKILGYNLKQGLDKETERMCRRLVTPELQYSSALYKKQF
;
A
#
# COMPACT_ATOMS: atom_id res chain seq x y z
N PRO A 1 17.91 6.58 -13.56
CA PRO A 1 16.86 5.85 -12.80
C PRO A 1 17.38 5.44 -11.41
N LYS A 2 16.58 5.63 -10.36
CA LYS A 2 16.88 5.18 -8.99
C LYS A 2 16.45 3.71 -8.82
N THR A 3 17.23 2.91 -8.11
CA THR A 3 17.02 1.46 -7.95
C THR A 3 16.93 1.00 -6.51
N ASP A 4 17.50 1.76 -5.57
CA ASP A 4 17.41 1.47 -4.14
C ASP A 4 16.21 2.20 -3.53
N ILE A 5 15.24 1.44 -3.04
CA ILE A 5 13.89 1.89 -2.71
C ILE A 5 13.42 1.25 -1.42
N VAL A 6 12.91 2.08 -0.52
CA VAL A 6 12.10 1.67 0.62
C VAL A 6 10.68 2.17 0.40
N PHE A 7 9.75 1.23 0.27
CA PHE A 7 8.32 1.52 0.27
C PHE A 7 7.70 1.00 1.56
N LEU A 8 7.36 1.91 2.48
CA LEU A 8 6.55 1.52 3.64
C LEU A 8 5.12 1.30 3.18
N LYS A 9 4.72 0.03 3.16
CA LYS A 9 3.39 -0.39 2.74
C LYS A 9 2.38 -0.19 3.86
N VAL A 10 1.53 0.84 3.73
CA VAL A 10 0.37 1.05 4.61
C VAL A 10 -0.77 0.12 4.21
N HIS A 11 -1.50 -0.41 5.19
CA HIS A 11 -2.63 -1.29 4.95
C HIS A 11 -3.79 -0.54 4.27
N LYS A 12 -4.47 -1.22 3.34
CA LYS A 12 -5.72 -0.73 2.70
C LYS A 12 -5.62 0.63 1.99
N SER A 13 -4.43 1.04 1.58
CA SER A 13 -4.15 2.32 0.88
C SER A 13 -3.65 2.13 -0.57
N ALA A 14 -4.28 1.22 -1.33
CA ALA A 14 -3.85 0.87 -2.71
C ALA A 14 -2.40 0.39 -2.85
N SER A 15 -1.77 0.03 -1.73
CA SER A 15 -0.35 -0.25 -1.63
C SER A 15 0.09 -1.55 -2.31
N SER A 16 -0.83 -2.50 -2.56
CA SER A 16 -0.58 -3.67 -3.41
C SER A 16 -0.34 -3.31 -4.88
N THR A 17 -0.98 -2.25 -5.39
CA THR A 17 -0.77 -1.76 -6.76
C THR A 17 0.64 -1.18 -6.90
N VAL A 18 1.06 -0.35 -5.93
CA VAL A 18 2.41 0.21 -5.87
C VAL A 18 3.45 -0.91 -5.74
N MET A 19 3.19 -1.92 -4.90
CA MET A 19 4.09 -3.07 -4.75
C MET A 19 4.22 -3.87 -6.06
N ASN A 20 3.15 -4.03 -6.85
CA ASN A 20 3.24 -4.65 -8.18
C ASN A 20 4.13 -3.84 -9.14
N VAL A 21 4.03 -2.50 -9.11
CA VAL A 21 4.93 -1.60 -9.86
C VAL A 21 6.39 -1.85 -9.46
N LEU A 22 6.70 -1.90 -8.17
CA LEU A 22 8.06 -2.16 -7.67
C LEU A 22 8.57 -3.56 -8.04
N PHE A 23 7.71 -4.58 -7.93
CA PHE A 23 8.02 -5.95 -8.34
C PHE A 23 8.36 -6.05 -9.83
N ARG A 24 7.57 -5.40 -10.69
CA ARG A 24 7.82 -5.36 -12.12
C ARG A 24 9.13 -4.64 -12.43
N PHE A 25 9.35 -3.48 -11.83
CA PHE A 25 10.58 -2.71 -12.05
C PHE A 25 11.81 -3.52 -11.61
N GLY A 26 11.80 -4.07 -10.41
CA GLY A 26 12.93 -4.83 -9.88
C GLY A 26 13.18 -6.13 -10.65
N GLU A 27 12.13 -6.84 -11.07
CA GLU A 27 12.28 -8.03 -11.90
C GLU A 27 12.90 -7.70 -13.28
N THR A 28 12.45 -6.61 -13.92
CA THR A 28 12.98 -6.19 -15.23
C THR A 28 14.47 -5.81 -15.15
N HIS A 29 14.89 -5.22 -14.03
CA HIS A 29 16.26 -4.73 -13.83
C HIS A 29 17.15 -5.69 -13.02
N ASN A 30 16.69 -6.93 -12.78
CA ASN A 30 17.40 -7.94 -11.97
C ASN A 30 17.84 -7.42 -10.58
N LEU A 31 16.98 -6.63 -9.93
CA LEU A 31 17.21 -6.09 -8.60
C LEU A 31 16.87 -7.10 -7.52
N THR A 32 17.48 -6.92 -6.35
CA THR A 32 17.24 -7.76 -5.16
C THR A 32 16.18 -7.16 -4.25
N PHE A 33 15.31 -8.01 -3.73
CA PHE A 33 14.25 -7.66 -2.78
C PHE A 33 14.56 -8.16 -1.38
N ALA A 34 14.28 -7.34 -0.37
CA ALA A 34 14.36 -7.73 1.04
C ALA A 34 13.11 -8.54 1.44
N PHE A 35 13.12 -9.84 1.14
CA PHE A 35 12.01 -10.74 1.47
C PHE A 35 12.01 -11.18 2.94
N PRO A 36 10.84 -11.50 3.52
CA PRO A 36 10.75 -12.16 4.82
C PRO A 36 11.42 -13.53 4.83
N ILE A 37 11.98 -13.92 5.99
CA ILE A 37 12.43 -15.30 6.23
C ILE A 37 11.28 -16.28 5.94
N GLY A 38 11.58 -17.33 5.17
CA GLY A 38 10.61 -18.36 4.79
C GLY A 38 9.67 -17.97 3.64
N GLY A 39 9.86 -16.79 3.03
CA GLY A 39 9.04 -16.34 1.89
C GLY A 39 7.62 -15.94 2.29
N GLY A 40 7.42 -15.52 3.54
CA GLY A 40 6.15 -14.99 4.03
C GLY A 40 5.75 -13.68 3.35
N ASN A 41 4.56 -13.18 3.70
CA ASN A 41 3.96 -12.00 3.07
C ASN A 41 4.22 -10.69 3.83
N GLN A 42 4.76 -10.79 5.05
CA GLN A 42 4.99 -9.66 5.96
C GLN A 42 6.32 -9.86 6.71
N LEU A 43 6.97 -8.76 7.09
CA LEU A 43 8.23 -8.75 7.81
C LEU A 43 8.00 -8.77 9.32
N PHE A 44 7.41 -9.87 9.80
CA PHE A 44 7.13 -10.13 11.23
C PHE A 44 6.17 -9.13 11.90
N TYR A 45 5.25 -8.57 11.11
CA TYR A 45 4.14 -7.75 11.58
C TYR A 45 3.23 -8.59 12.52
N PRO A 46 2.72 -8.04 13.65
CA PRO A 46 2.61 -6.62 14.02
C PRO A 46 3.77 -6.05 14.85
N HIS A 47 4.85 -6.79 15.06
CA HIS A 47 6.02 -6.28 15.78
C HIS A 47 6.82 -5.29 14.92
N HIS A 48 7.53 -4.36 15.57
CA HIS A 48 8.48 -3.48 14.88
C HIS A 48 9.44 -4.28 14.02
N PHE A 49 9.68 -3.77 12.82
CA PHE A 49 10.62 -4.33 11.87
C PHE A 49 12.02 -4.42 12.48
N LEU A 50 12.64 -5.58 12.33
CA LEU A 50 14.04 -5.78 12.64
C LEU A 50 14.73 -6.35 11.40
N ALA A 51 15.96 -5.93 11.12
CA ALA A 51 16.71 -6.36 9.95
C ALA A 51 16.87 -7.90 9.88
N ARG A 52 16.92 -8.55 11.05
CA ARG A 52 16.96 -10.01 11.19
C ARG A 52 15.76 -10.75 10.62
N PHE A 53 14.65 -10.07 10.29
CA PHE A 53 13.49 -10.69 9.66
C PHE A 53 13.64 -10.83 8.14
N VAL A 54 14.70 -10.29 7.55
CA VAL A 54 14.98 -10.36 6.12
C VAL A 54 15.80 -11.60 5.80
N LYS A 55 15.33 -12.40 4.83
CA LYS A 55 16.03 -13.59 4.34
C LYS A 55 17.38 -13.18 3.74
N GLY A 56 18.46 -13.76 4.26
CA GLY A 56 19.82 -13.50 3.78
C GLY A 56 20.49 -12.28 4.42
N PHE A 57 19.82 -11.58 5.34
CA PHE A 57 20.49 -10.57 6.16
C PHE A 57 21.42 -11.22 7.20
N SER A 58 22.61 -10.65 7.36
CA SER A 58 23.57 -11.02 8.40
C SER A 58 24.28 -9.77 8.92
N PRO A 59 24.35 -9.54 10.25
CA PRO A 59 25.11 -8.42 10.81
C PRO A 59 26.60 -8.43 10.44
N ARG A 60 27.16 -9.63 10.17
CA ARG A 60 28.58 -9.82 9.83
C ARG A 60 28.88 -9.62 8.34
N SER A 61 27.85 -9.69 7.51
CA SER A 61 27.93 -9.46 6.06
C SER A 61 26.61 -8.86 5.62
N PRO A 62 26.41 -7.54 5.84
CA PRO A 62 25.14 -6.90 5.54
C PRO A 62 24.99 -6.84 4.03
N ARG A 63 24.30 -7.85 3.48
CA ARG A 63 23.83 -7.80 2.10
C ARG A 63 22.80 -6.68 2.02
N ARG A 64 23.08 -5.69 1.18
CA ARG A 64 22.12 -4.64 0.88
C ARG A 64 21.16 -5.13 -0.19
N PHE A 65 19.89 -4.92 0.04
CA PHE A 65 18.83 -5.18 -0.92
C PHE A 65 18.46 -3.87 -1.61
N ASN A 66 18.08 -3.96 -2.87
CA ASN A 66 17.65 -2.79 -3.62
C ASN A 66 16.25 -2.37 -3.20
N ILE A 67 15.30 -3.29 -3.07
CA ILE A 67 13.90 -2.95 -2.81
C ILE A 67 13.39 -3.60 -1.52
N LEU A 68 12.88 -2.77 -0.60
CA LEU A 68 12.14 -3.20 0.59
C LEU A 68 10.70 -2.69 0.48
N CYS A 69 9.71 -3.58 0.32
CA CYS A 69 8.32 -3.18 0.01
C CYS A 69 7.21 -4.06 0.64
N HIS A 70 7.56 -5.04 1.47
CA HIS A 70 6.59 -5.86 2.20
C HIS A 70 6.03 -5.14 3.42
N HIS A 71 4.85 -5.55 3.88
CA HIS A 71 4.25 -5.01 5.11
C HIS A 71 5.19 -5.19 6.31
N MET A 72 5.35 -4.13 7.08
CA MET A 72 6.15 -4.08 8.30
C MET A 72 5.60 -2.98 9.22
N ARG A 73 5.93 -3.03 10.51
CA ARG A 73 5.78 -1.89 11.41
C ARG A 73 7.10 -1.13 11.41
N PHE A 74 7.10 0.09 10.91
CA PHE A 74 8.34 0.80 10.57
C PHE A 74 9.25 1.04 11.77
N LEU A 75 10.56 0.87 11.56
CA LEU A 75 11.60 1.24 12.51
C LEU A 75 12.86 1.64 11.72
N GLN A 76 13.04 2.94 11.51
CA GLN A 76 14.05 3.48 10.58
C GLN A 76 15.48 2.96 10.83
N PRO A 77 16.00 2.88 12.08
CA PRO A 77 17.36 2.38 12.31
C PRO A 77 17.56 0.93 11.87
N GLU A 78 16.51 0.11 11.86
CA GLU A 78 16.57 -1.27 11.37
C GLU A 78 16.46 -1.35 9.86
N VAL A 79 15.63 -0.49 9.25
CA VAL A 79 15.52 -0.41 7.79
C VAL A 79 16.86 0.00 7.15
N GLN A 80 17.56 0.96 7.74
CA GLN A 80 18.87 1.44 7.25
C GLN A 80 19.97 0.35 7.23
N LYS A 81 19.79 -0.74 7.98
CA LYS A 81 20.72 -1.89 7.98
C LYS A 81 20.55 -2.78 6.74
N VAL A 82 19.39 -2.71 6.08
CA VAL A 82 18.98 -3.64 5.01
C VAL A 82 19.16 -3.04 3.62
N VAL A 83 19.03 -1.71 3.48
CA VAL A 83 19.09 -1.01 2.18
C VAL A 83 20.29 -0.08 2.09
N SER A 84 20.56 0.45 0.89
CA SER A 84 21.56 1.51 0.70
C SER A 84 21.22 2.79 1.49
N SER A 85 22.24 3.53 1.94
CA SER A 85 22.05 4.85 2.55
C SER A 85 21.52 5.90 1.54
N SER A 86 21.64 5.63 0.24
CA SER A 86 21.08 6.44 -0.84
C SER A 86 19.69 5.98 -1.30
N ALA A 87 19.06 5.03 -0.58
CA ALA A 87 17.74 4.54 -0.93
C ALA A 87 16.70 5.65 -0.79
N ILE A 88 15.75 5.70 -1.72
CA ILE A 88 14.61 6.62 -1.67
C ILE A 88 13.50 5.99 -0.83
N TYR A 89 13.04 6.70 0.20
CA TYR A 89 12.00 6.28 1.13
C TYR A 89 10.68 6.93 0.73
N PHE A 90 9.66 6.12 0.49
CA PHE A 90 8.32 6.63 0.29
C PHE A 90 7.27 5.73 0.92
N SER A 91 6.06 6.27 1.07
CA SER A 91 4.90 5.53 1.56
C SER A 91 3.64 6.01 0.84
N ILE A 92 2.47 5.45 1.18
CA ILE A 92 1.18 5.83 0.62
C ILE A 92 0.13 5.92 1.71
N LEU A 93 -0.52 7.08 1.80
CA LEU A 93 -1.58 7.37 2.75
C LEU A 93 -2.95 7.18 2.09
N ARG A 94 -3.97 7.13 2.93
CA ARG A 94 -5.37 7.13 2.53
C ARG A 94 -6.19 7.92 3.54
N ASN A 95 -7.27 8.54 3.09
CA ASN A 95 -8.21 9.20 3.97
C ASN A 95 -8.67 8.24 5.09
N PRO A 96 -8.49 8.60 6.38
CA PRO A 96 -8.79 7.72 7.51
C PRO A 96 -10.25 7.21 7.54
N VAL A 97 -11.18 8.00 7.01
CA VAL A 97 -12.60 7.63 6.90
C VAL A 97 -12.77 6.41 6.00
N GLN A 98 -12.20 6.49 4.78
CA GLN A 98 -12.24 5.39 3.83
C GLN A 98 -11.36 4.21 4.25
N LEU A 99 -10.26 4.50 4.95
CA LEU A 99 -9.36 3.50 5.48
C LEU A 99 -10.06 2.64 6.55
N MET A 100 -10.73 3.28 7.52
CA MET A 100 -11.44 2.60 8.59
C MET A 100 -12.57 1.72 8.05
N GLU A 101 -13.37 2.22 7.11
CA GLU A 101 -14.42 1.44 6.47
C GLU A 101 -13.84 0.23 5.73
N SER A 102 -12.74 0.43 4.99
CA SER A 102 -12.08 -0.66 4.29
C SER A 102 -11.43 -1.65 5.26
N SER A 103 -10.95 -1.20 6.41
CA SER A 103 -10.33 -2.02 7.46
C SER A 103 -11.37 -2.89 8.13
N PHE A 104 -12.50 -2.30 8.57
CA PHE A 104 -13.62 -3.00 9.19
C PHE A 104 -14.14 -4.15 8.32
N MET A 105 -14.32 -3.89 7.02
CA MET A 105 -14.81 -4.90 6.09
C MET A 105 -13.80 -6.02 5.84
N TYR A 106 -12.52 -5.67 5.66
CA TYR A 106 -11.48 -6.64 5.34
C TYR A 106 -11.09 -7.48 6.56
N TYR A 107 -10.89 -6.85 7.71
CA TYR A 107 -10.43 -7.47 8.96
C TYR A 107 -11.58 -7.84 9.89
N LYS A 108 -12.76 -8.13 9.32
CA LYS A 108 -13.99 -8.35 10.09
C LYS A 108 -13.86 -9.40 11.20
N GLY A 109 -13.04 -10.42 10.98
CA GLY A 109 -12.79 -11.50 11.95
C GLY A 109 -11.81 -11.18 13.08
N THR A 110 -11.27 -9.96 13.16
CA THR A 110 -10.37 -9.56 14.26
C THR A 110 -11.13 -9.39 15.58
N SER A 111 -10.41 -9.40 16.71
CA SER A 111 -11.00 -9.25 18.05
C SER A 111 -11.93 -8.04 18.15
N ALA A 112 -11.44 -6.88 17.72
CA ALA A 112 -12.15 -5.61 17.75
C ALA A 112 -13.38 -5.55 16.84
N PHE A 113 -13.39 -6.28 15.72
CA PHE A 113 -14.47 -6.18 14.73
C PHE A 113 -15.45 -7.34 14.74
N SER A 114 -15.04 -8.53 15.19
CA SER A 114 -15.81 -9.78 15.06
C SER A 114 -17.19 -9.72 15.72
N ARG A 115 -17.30 -9.02 16.86
CA ARG A 115 -18.53 -8.92 17.64
C ARG A 115 -19.47 -7.79 17.22
N ALA A 116 -18.98 -6.78 16.50
CA ALA A 116 -19.83 -5.70 15.99
C ALA A 116 -20.64 -6.19 14.79
N ARG A 117 -21.87 -5.76 14.55
CA ARG A 117 -22.64 -6.10 13.34
C ARG A 117 -22.40 -5.11 12.22
N SER A 118 -22.19 -3.84 12.56
CA SER A 118 -21.88 -2.76 11.61
C SER A 118 -20.74 -1.88 12.12
N LEU A 119 -20.15 -1.08 11.22
CA LEU A 119 -19.15 -0.09 11.59
C LEU A 119 -19.76 0.98 12.51
N GLU A 120 -21.02 1.34 12.28
CA GLU A 120 -21.75 2.28 13.13
C GLU A 120 -21.94 1.77 14.55
N GLU A 121 -22.30 0.48 14.72
CA GLU A 121 -22.39 -0.14 16.06
C GLU A 121 -21.03 -0.10 16.75
N PHE A 122 -19.94 -0.47 16.04
CA PHE A 122 -18.58 -0.38 16.58
C PHE A 122 -18.25 1.05 17.05
N LEU A 123 -18.49 2.06 16.22
CA LEU A 123 -18.18 3.46 16.53
C LEU A 123 -19.11 4.09 17.57
N SER A 124 -20.27 3.48 17.85
CA SER A 124 -21.15 3.95 18.93
C SER A 124 -20.56 3.66 20.31
N GLN A 125 -19.80 2.57 20.45
CA GLN A 125 -19.18 2.13 21.70
C GLN A 125 -17.80 1.49 21.43
N PRO A 126 -16.83 2.23 20.86
CA PRO A 126 -15.60 1.62 20.34
C PRO A 126 -14.79 0.92 21.45
N TYR A 127 -14.73 1.50 22.65
CA TYR A 127 -14.05 0.90 23.81
C TYR A 127 -14.73 -0.36 24.37
N HIS A 128 -15.97 -0.68 24.02
CA HIS A 128 -16.59 -1.96 24.35
C HIS A 128 -16.04 -3.11 23.48
N TYR A 129 -15.65 -2.78 22.24
CA TYR A 129 -15.15 -3.74 21.26
C TYR A 129 -13.63 -3.80 21.19
N TYR A 130 -12.98 -2.65 21.35
CA TYR A 130 -11.55 -2.48 21.20
C TYR A 130 -10.81 -2.68 22.53
N ASN A 131 -9.82 -3.58 22.52
CA ASN A 131 -8.84 -3.74 23.58
C ASN A 131 -7.41 -3.67 23.00
N PRO A 132 -6.56 -2.72 23.42
CA PRO A 132 -5.21 -2.58 22.88
C PRO A 132 -4.32 -3.81 23.16
N ALA A 133 -4.62 -4.62 24.17
CA ALA A 133 -3.87 -5.84 24.48
C ALA A 133 -4.11 -7.00 23.50
N ASP A 134 -5.17 -6.93 22.67
CA ASP A 134 -5.47 -7.99 21.71
C ASP A 134 -4.47 -7.98 20.55
N SER A 135 -4.02 -9.16 20.12
CA SER A 135 -2.93 -9.33 19.15
C SER A 135 -3.19 -8.78 17.74
N ASN A 136 -4.43 -8.43 17.42
CA ASN A 136 -4.85 -7.87 16.13
C ASN A 136 -5.65 -6.57 16.27
N SER A 137 -5.56 -5.90 17.42
CA SER A 137 -6.28 -4.65 17.72
C SER A 137 -5.83 -3.49 16.82
N HIS A 138 -4.57 -3.49 16.37
CA HIS A 138 -3.99 -2.43 15.53
C HIS A 138 -4.73 -2.17 14.21
N TYR A 139 -5.49 -3.14 13.69
CA TYR A 139 -6.32 -2.93 12.51
C TYR A 139 -7.52 -1.99 12.76
N ALA A 140 -7.88 -1.76 14.02
CA ALA A 140 -9.11 -1.07 14.39
C ALA A 140 -8.94 0.39 14.79
N ARG A 141 -7.72 0.87 15.02
CA ARG A 141 -7.45 2.23 15.48
C ARG A 141 -6.11 2.74 14.98
N ASN A 142 -6.11 3.94 14.38
CA ASN A 142 -4.90 4.65 13.94
C ASN A 142 -3.92 3.73 13.17
N LEU A 143 -4.43 3.04 12.15
CA LEU A 143 -3.70 2.00 11.43
C LEU A 143 -2.50 2.57 10.65
N MET A 144 -2.60 3.78 10.08
CA MET A 144 -1.44 4.42 9.44
C MET A 144 -0.37 4.73 10.47
N THR A 145 -0.76 5.34 11.59
CA THR A 145 0.12 5.62 12.75
C THR A 145 0.84 4.36 13.21
N PHE A 146 0.12 3.24 13.30
CA PHE A 146 0.69 1.95 13.65
C PHE A 146 1.72 1.47 12.61
N ASP A 147 1.38 1.51 11.32
CA ASP A 147 2.28 1.11 10.23
C ASP A 147 3.56 1.96 10.20
N PHE A 148 3.47 3.27 10.49
CA PHE A 148 4.61 4.18 10.67
C PHE A 148 5.46 3.90 11.92
N GLY A 149 5.08 2.94 12.76
CA GLY A 149 5.86 2.50 13.92
C GLY A 149 5.50 3.18 15.23
N PHE A 150 4.54 4.10 15.24
CA PHE A 150 4.11 4.83 16.43
C PHE A 150 3.08 4.02 17.25
N ASN A 151 2.72 4.55 18.42
CA ASN A 151 1.69 3.97 19.27
C ASN A 151 0.30 4.47 18.81
N PRO A 152 -0.61 3.58 18.34
CA PRO A 152 -1.94 3.98 17.87
C PRO A 152 -2.85 4.47 19.01
N ASP A 153 -2.53 4.14 20.26
CA ASP A 153 -3.25 4.59 21.47
C ASP A 153 -2.52 5.75 22.17
N GLY A 154 -1.55 6.36 21.50
CA GLY A 154 -0.83 7.51 22.01
C GLY A 154 -1.76 8.69 22.29
N GLU A 155 -1.41 9.48 23.29
CA GLU A 155 -2.08 10.76 23.57
C GLU A 155 -2.01 11.69 22.37
N VAL A 156 -3.12 12.36 22.09
CA VAL A 156 -3.22 13.36 21.03
C VAL A 156 -3.03 14.74 21.65
N SER A 157 -1.78 15.17 21.79
CA SER A 157 -1.43 16.56 22.10
C SER A 157 -0.73 17.20 20.91
N ASP A 158 -0.87 18.52 20.78
CA ASP A 158 -0.27 19.26 19.65
C ASP A 158 1.24 19.01 19.55
N GLU A 159 1.95 18.99 20.68
CA GLU A 159 3.38 18.70 20.72
C GLU A 159 3.71 17.30 20.16
N ARG A 160 2.98 16.26 20.61
CA ARG A 160 3.23 14.88 20.16
C ARG A 160 2.87 14.69 18.69
N VAL A 161 1.76 15.29 18.24
CA VAL A 161 1.36 15.26 16.83
C VAL A 161 2.44 15.94 15.98
N GLN A 162 2.91 17.13 16.36
CA GLN A 162 3.96 17.83 15.60
C GLN A 162 5.28 17.06 15.57
N LEU A 163 5.68 16.42 16.66
CA LEU A 163 6.88 15.57 16.68
C LEU A 163 6.73 14.35 15.77
N MET A 164 5.56 13.70 15.76
CA MET A 164 5.26 12.58 14.87
C MET A 164 5.32 12.99 13.40
N LEU A 165 4.68 14.11 13.04
CA LEU A 165 4.69 14.65 11.67
C LEU A 165 6.12 14.95 11.21
N LYS A 166 6.90 15.66 12.03
CA LYS A 166 8.32 15.95 11.73
C LYS A 166 9.17 14.69 11.59
N ALA A 167 8.92 13.67 12.42
CA ALA A 167 9.63 12.40 12.32
C ALA A 167 9.32 11.67 11.00
N ILE A 168 8.07 11.70 10.54
CA ILE A 168 7.68 11.15 9.24
C ILE A 168 8.31 11.98 8.10
N GLU A 169 8.25 13.32 8.15
CA GLU A 169 8.88 14.21 7.16
C GLU A 169 10.39 13.97 7.03
N ALA A 170 11.08 13.78 8.15
CA ALA A 170 12.51 13.51 8.17
C ALA A 170 12.87 12.09 7.65
N SER A 171 11.91 11.17 7.63
CA SER A 171 12.15 9.76 7.29
C SER A 171 11.77 9.39 5.85
N PHE A 172 10.87 10.15 5.22
CA PHE A 172 10.30 9.80 3.92
C PHE A 172 10.49 10.94 2.91
N ASP A 173 11.08 10.62 1.77
CA ASP A 173 11.25 11.54 0.65
C ASP A 173 9.91 11.89 -0.01
N LEU A 174 8.92 10.99 0.01
CA LEU A 174 7.59 11.18 -0.59
C LEU A 174 6.50 10.41 0.13
N LEU A 175 5.34 11.05 0.32
CA LEU A 175 4.12 10.37 0.72
C LEU A 175 3.07 10.52 -0.38
N LEU A 176 2.69 9.39 -0.96
CA LEU A 176 1.64 9.28 -1.96
C LEU A 176 0.26 9.39 -1.30
N ILE A 177 -0.75 9.86 -2.03
CA ILE A 177 -2.13 9.95 -1.55
C ILE A 177 -3.03 9.06 -2.42
N SER A 178 -3.68 8.07 -1.80
CA SER A 178 -4.51 7.08 -2.51
C SER A 178 -5.65 7.72 -3.30
N GLU A 179 -6.23 8.82 -2.81
CA GLU A 179 -7.30 9.55 -3.50
C GLU A 179 -6.82 10.26 -4.77
N TYR A 180 -5.52 10.55 -4.86
CA TYR A 180 -4.84 11.17 -6.00
C TYR A 180 -3.80 10.20 -6.56
N PHE A 181 -4.22 8.95 -6.80
CA PHE A 181 -3.31 7.86 -7.14
C PHE A 181 -2.53 8.14 -8.42
N ASP A 182 -3.17 8.67 -9.47
CA ASP A 182 -2.49 8.94 -10.73
C ASP A 182 -1.46 10.07 -10.58
N GLU A 183 -1.81 11.16 -9.90
CA GLU A 183 -0.89 12.25 -9.55
C GLU A 183 0.29 11.74 -8.71
N SER A 184 -0.01 10.86 -7.75
CA SER A 184 0.98 10.19 -6.91
C SER A 184 1.96 9.35 -7.74
N MET A 185 1.47 8.58 -8.71
CA MET A 185 2.33 7.77 -9.59
C MET A 185 3.17 8.64 -10.53
N VAL A 186 2.66 9.79 -10.96
CA VAL A 186 3.45 10.79 -11.71
C VAL A 186 4.56 11.37 -10.83
N LEU A 187 4.27 11.77 -9.59
CA LEU A 187 5.30 12.25 -8.66
C LEU A 187 6.36 11.17 -8.38
N LEU A 188 5.93 9.93 -8.18
CA LEU A 188 6.84 8.81 -7.94
C LEU A 188 7.75 8.55 -9.15
N LYS A 189 7.19 8.60 -10.37
CA LYS A 189 7.94 8.51 -11.63
C LYS A 189 9.05 9.56 -11.70
N GLU A 190 8.72 10.83 -11.44
CA GLU A 190 9.68 11.94 -11.48
C GLU A 190 10.78 11.76 -10.42
N MET A 191 10.38 11.46 -9.17
CA MET A 191 11.31 11.25 -8.05
C MET A 191 12.31 10.12 -8.30
N LEU A 192 11.84 9.01 -8.86
CA LEU A 192 12.70 7.86 -9.15
C LEU A 192 13.44 7.98 -10.49
N CYS A 193 13.18 9.05 -11.26
CA CYS A 193 13.67 9.23 -12.62
C CYS A 193 13.37 8.00 -13.49
N TRP A 194 12.11 7.56 -13.45
CA TRP A 194 11.60 6.40 -14.19
C TRP A 194 10.79 6.83 -15.41
N ASP A 195 10.74 5.96 -16.42
CA ASP A 195 9.82 6.15 -17.54
C ASP A 195 8.36 5.84 -17.16
N LEU A 196 7.42 6.33 -17.97
CA LEU A 196 5.98 6.11 -17.78
C LEU A 196 5.61 4.62 -17.68
N ASP A 197 6.23 3.77 -18.50
CA ASP A 197 5.95 2.34 -18.54
C ASP A 197 6.41 1.59 -17.28
N ASN A 198 7.29 2.20 -16.48
CA ASN A 198 7.71 1.64 -15.20
C ASN A 198 6.69 1.89 -14.09
N VAL A 199 5.82 2.91 -14.21
CA VAL A 199 4.80 3.25 -13.19
C VAL A 199 3.38 2.92 -13.61
N VAL A 200 3.14 2.57 -14.87
CA VAL A 200 1.82 2.17 -15.34
C VAL A 200 1.34 0.91 -14.61
N SER A 201 0.10 0.90 -14.15
CA SER A 201 -0.47 -0.18 -13.34
C SER A 201 -1.96 -0.36 -13.59
N PHE A 202 -2.46 -1.57 -13.35
CA PHE A 202 -3.89 -1.77 -13.09
C PHE A 202 -4.13 -1.80 -11.59
N PRO A 203 -5.21 -1.20 -11.07
CA PRO A 203 -5.45 -1.22 -9.65
C PRO A 203 -5.66 -2.67 -9.16
N LEU A 204 -4.86 -3.11 -8.21
CA LEU A 204 -4.95 -4.46 -7.62
C LEU A 204 -5.61 -4.41 -6.25
N ASN A 205 -6.19 -5.54 -5.85
CA ASN A 205 -6.93 -5.67 -4.60
C ASN A 205 -8.10 -4.66 -4.47
N ILE A 206 -8.75 -4.34 -5.60
CA ILE A 206 -9.93 -3.48 -5.62
C ILE A 206 -11.07 -4.21 -4.90
N ARG A 207 -11.72 -3.52 -3.96
CA ARG A 207 -12.93 -4.02 -3.33
C ARG A 207 -14.16 -3.65 -4.15
N ASP A 208 -15.00 -4.64 -4.39
CA ASP A 208 -16.27 -4.52 -5.08
C ASP A 208 -17.19 -3.49 -4.39
N SER A 209 -17.80 -2.60 -5.18
CA SER A 209 -18.68 -1.54 -4.68
C SER A 209 -19.91 -2.07 -3.97
N SER A 210 -20.37 -3.29 -4.28
CA SER A 210 -21.50 -3.94 -3.58
C SER A 210 -21.25 -4.19 -2.09
N THR A 211 -19.98 -4.18 -1.67
CA THR A 211 -19.62 -4.30 -0.25
C THR A 211 -19.33 -2.96 0.41
N LYS A 212 -19.46 -1.83 -0.32
CA LYS A 212 -19.24 -0.48 0.19
C LYS A 212 -20.56 0.07 0.69
N SER A 213 -20.56 0.58 1.92
CA SER A 213 -21.71 1.30 2.46
C SER A 213 -21.41 2.80 2.46
N PRO A 214 -22.35 3.66 2.03
CA PRO A 214 -22.23 5.09 2.26
C PRO A 214 -22.21 5.35 3.78
N LEU A 215 -21.41 6.32 4.20
CA LEU A 215 -21.29 6.74 5.59
C LEU A 215 -22.02 8.07 5.76
N SER A 216 -22.80 8.21 6.82
CA SER A 216 -23.40 9.49 7.19
C SER A 216 -22.35 10.43 7.80
N ASP A 217 -22.60 11.73 7.75
CA ASP A 217 -21.67 12.74 8.27
C ASP A 217 -21.35 12.52 9.76
N THR A 218 -22.34 12.11 10.55
CA THR A 218 -22.14 11.75 11.96
C THR A 218 -21.14 10.61 12.14
N ILE A 219 -21.19 9.60 11.27
CA ILE A 219 -20.26 8.47 11.31
C ILE A 219 -18.87 8.90 10.83
N VAL A 220 -18.81 9.79 9.85
CA VAL A 220 -17.55 10.38 9.37
C VAL A 220 -16.80 11.08 10.51
N GLU A 221 -17.48 11.94 11.28
CA GLU A 221 -16.83 12.63 12.41
C GLU A 221 -16.39 11.65 13.52
N LYS A 222 -17.23 10.66 13.86
CA LYS A 222 -16.83 9.60 14.81
C LYS A 222 -15.58 8.85 14.36
N ILE A 223 -15.42 8.60 13.05
CA ILE A 223 -14.22 7.94 12.53
C ILE A 223 -12.99 8.84 12.67
N LYS A 224 -13.12 10.14 12.37
CA LYS A 224 -12.03 11.11 12.53
C LYS A 224 -11.58 11.21 13.99
N ASP A 225 -12.54 11.25 14.92
CA ASP A 225 -12.24 11.29 16.36
C ASP A 225 -11.60 9.99 16.85
N TRP A 226 -12.12 8.84 16.43
CA TRP A 226 -11.56 7.54 16.80
C TRP A 226 -10.14 7.34 16.25
N ASN A 227 -9.88 7.82 15.03
CA ASN A 227 -8.60 7.74 14.34
C ASN A 227 -7.89 9.08 14.26
N ARG A 228 -7.88 9.82 15.38
CA ARG A 228 -7.40 11.20 15.42
C ARG A 228 -5.94 11.37 14.96
N LEU A 229 -5.04 10.44 15.29
CA LEU A 229 -3.64 10.52 14.85
C LEU A 229 -3.51 10.32 13.34
N ASP A 230 -4.25 9.37 12.77
CA ASP A 230 -4.32 9.17 11.32
C ASP A 230 -4.93 10.38 10.60
N TRP A 231 -5.89 11.07 11.22
CA TRP A 231 -6.47 12.31 10.69
C TRP A 231 -5.47 13.46 10.61
N GLU A 232 -4.63 13.61 11.63
CA GLU A 232 -3.56 14.61 11.64
C GLU A 232 -2.49 14.29 10.58
N ILE A 233 -2.04 13.02 10.48
CA ILE A 233 -1.13 12.56 9.43
C ILE A 233 -1.70 12.88 8.05
N TYR A 234 -2.94 12.46 7.78
CA TYR A 234 -3.55 12.62 6.46
C TYR A 234 -3.73 14.09 6.08
N THR A 235 -4.29 14.90 6.97
CA THR A 235 -4.54 16.32 6.71
C THR A 235 -3.24 17.07 6.40
N HIS A 236 -2.20 16.85 7.19
CA HIS A 236 -0.89 17.48 6.99
C HIS A 236 -0.28 17.08 5.64
N PHE A 237 -0.17 15.78 5.38
CA PHE A 237 0.53 15.31 4.20
C PHE A 237 -0.26 15.44 2.90
N ASN A 238 -1.59 15.49 2.96
CA ASN A 238 -2.42 15.85 1.82
C ASN A 238 -2.17 17.32 1.40
N ARG A 239 -2.06 18.24 2.37
CA ARG A 239 -1.70 19.63 2.09
C ARG A 239 -0.31 19.73 1.47
N THR A 240 0.71 19.15 2.12
CA THR A 240 2.10 19.24 1.62
C THR A 240 2.30 18.52 0.29
N PHE A 241 1.49 17.50 -0.02
CA PHE A 241 1.47 16.84 -1.32
C PHE A 241 1.12 17.83 -2.44
N TRP A 242 0.04 18.60 -2.28
CA TRP A 242 -0.37 19.61 -3.27
C TRP A 242 0.59 20.80 -3.35
N GLU A 243 1.10 21.27 -2.21
CA GLU A 243 2.15 22.30 -2.17
C GLU A 243 3.39 21.86 -2.95
N ARG A 244 3.77 20.58 -2.83
CA ARG A 244 4.88 20.01 -3.60
C ARG A 244 4.59 19.97 -5.10
N ILE A 245 3.39 19.55 -5.51
CA ILE A 245 3.00 19.57 -6.92
C ILE A 245 3.10 20.99 -7.48
N ASP A 246 2.55 21.96 -6.75
CA ASP A 246 2.53 23.36 -7.17
C ASP A 246 3.95 23.94 -7.31
N ARG A 247 4.86 23.57 -6.39
CA ARG A 247 6.25 24.03 -6.38
C ARG A 247 7.14 23.34 -7.42
N ASP A 248 7.07 22.01 -7.52
CA ASP A 248 8.09 21.22 -8.24
C ASP A 248 7.68 20.89 -9.69
N ILE A 249 6.38 20.82 -9.99
CA ILE A 249 5.87 20.35 -11.30
C ILE A 249 4.93 21.38 -11.95
N GLY A 250 4.06 22.00 -11.17
CA GLY A 250 2.95 22.84 -11.62
C GLY A 250 1.72 22.02 -12.06
N ARG A 251 0.52 22.56 -11.78
CA ARG A 251 -0.76 21.86 -12.03
C ARG A 251 -0.98 21.49 -13.49
N ASP A 252 -0.60 22.37 -14.43
CA ASP A 252 -0.80 22.14 -15.87
C ASP A 252 0.05 20.98 -16.38
N ARG A 253 1.31 20.89 -15.94
CA ARG A 253 2.17 19.75 -16.29
C ARG A 253 1.65 18.47 -15.64
N MET A 254 1.25 18.52 -14.36
CA MET A 254 0.67 17.38 -13.66
C MET A 254 -0.53 16.81 -14.42
N GLN A 255 -1.47 17.65 -14.85
CA GLN A 255 -2.64 17.22 -15.63
C GLN A 255 -2.26 16.52 -16.95
N ARG A 256 -1.25 17.04 -17.67
CA ARG A 256 -0.75 16.41 -18.91
C ARG A 256 -0.13 15.04 -18.66
N GLU A 257 0.70 14.92 -17.62
CA GLU A 257 1.35 13.65 -17.24
C GLU A 257 0.32 12.61 -16.78
N VAL A 258 -0.67 13.02 -15.97
CA VAL A 258 -1.79 12.15 -15.57
C VAL A 258 -2.60 11.68 -16.78
N LYS A 259 -2.87 12.57 -17.73
CA LYS A 259 -3.55 12.19 -18.99
C LYS A 259 -2.74 11.15 -19.75
N ALA A 260 -1.44 11.35 -19.92
CA ALA A 260 -0.56 10.39 -20.59
C ALA A 260 -0.54 9.03 -19.89
N LEU A 261 -0.49 9.02 -18.54
CA LEU A 261 -0.58 7.82 -17.73
C LEU A 261 -1.89 7.05 -17.98
N ARG A 262 -3.04 7.74 -17.93
CA ARG A 262 -4.36 7.14 -18.17
C ARG A 262 -4.50 6.61 -19.59
N GLU A 263 -4.01 7.34 -20.59
CA GLU A 263 -4.00 6.88 -21.97
C GLU A 263 -3.17 5.61 -22.14
N ARG A 264 -2.01 5.53 -21.48
CA ARG A 264 -1.16 4.34 -21.50
C ARG A 264 -1.80 3.16 -20.77
N GLN A 265 -2.42 3.38 -19.63
CA GLN A 265 -3.21 2.36 -18.92
C GLN A 265 -4.34 1.83 -19.81
N ALA A 266 -5.10 2.71 -20.48
CA ALA A 266 -6.20 2.33 -21.37
C ALA A 266 -5.72 1.56 -22.61
N LYS A 267 -4.54 1.89 -23.15
CA LYS A 267 -3.90 1.11 -24.23
C LYS A 267 -3.55 -0.29 -23.75
N LEU A 268 -2.89 -0.41 -22.59
CA LEU A 268 -2.54 -1.72 -22.02
C LEU A 268 -3.78 -2.53 -21.65
N ALA A 269 -4.84 -1.91 -21.15
CA ALA A 269 -6.09 -2.61 -20.84
C ALA A 269 -6.69 -3.26 -22.10
N ARG A 270 -6.71 -2.55 -23.23
CA ARG A 270 -7.18 -3.07 -24.53
C ARG A 270 -6.31 -4.20 -25.07
N THR A 271 -5.00 -4.14 -24.81
CA THR A 271 -4.06 -5.21 -25.20
C THR A 271 -4.22 -6.44 -24.31
N CYS A 272 -4.25 -6.25 -22.99
CA CYS A 272 -4.05 -7.31 -22.01
C CYS A 272 -5.32 -7.97 -21.50
N LEU A 273 -6.41 -7.22 -21.33
CA LEU A 273 -7.53 -7.67 -20.50
C LEU A 273 -8.68 -8.23 -21.33
N GLN A 274 -9.27 -9.34 -20.85
CA GLN A 274 -10.53 -9.86 -21.33
C GLN A 274 -11.65 -9.03 -20.71
N GLY A 275 -12.13 -8.04 -21.48
CA GLY A 275 -12.96 -6.96 -20.94
C GLY A 275 -12.09 -5.84 -20.34
N MET A 276 -12.52 -4.59 -20.43
CA MET A 276 -11.68 -3.44 -20.03
C MET A 276 -11.54 -3.26 -18.50
N GLY A 277 -12.13 -4.13 -17.69
CA GLY A 277 -12.26 -3.94 -16.24
C GLY A 277 -12.04 -5.20 -15.44
N SER A 278 -11.98 -5.00 -14.11
CA SER A 278 -11.87 -6.10 -13.15
C SER A 278 -13.17 -6.89 -13.08
N VAL A 279 -13.06 -8.18 -12.74
CA VAL A 279 -14.18 -9.12 -12.61
C VAL A 279 -14.28 -9.68 -11.19
N ALA A 280 -15.44 -10.21 -10.83
CA ALA A 280 -15.64 -10.85 -9.54
C ALA A 280 -14.82 -12.14 -9.41
N PRO A 281 -14.43 -12.56 -8.18
CA PRO A 281 -13.59 -13.75 -7.96
C PRO A 281 -14.05 -15.02 -8.68
N LYS A 282 -15.37 -15.25 -8.71
CA LYS A 282 -16.00 -16.43 -9.33
C LYS A 282 -15.83 -16.45 -10.86
N ASP A 283 -15.65 -15.30 -11.48
CA ASP A 283 -15.55 -15.12 -12.92
C ASP A 283 -14.08 -15.10 -13.40
N ILE A 284 -13.12 -15.21 -12.47
CA ILE A 284 -11.69 -15.31 -12.80
C ILE A 284 -11.39 -16.73 -13.28
N LYS A 285 -10.99 -16.84 -14.55
CA LYS A 285 -10.73 -18.10 -15.26
C LYS A 285 -9.40 -18.74 -14.84
N ASP A 286 -8.35 -17.94 -14.69
CA ASP A 286 -7.04 -18.41 -14.25
C ASP A 286 -6.94 -18.35 -12.72
N SER A 287 -6.89 -19.52 -12.08
CA SER A 287 -6.82 -19.62 -10.62
C SER A 287 -5.54 -18.98 -10.03
N SER A 288 -4.45 -18.92 -10.79
CA SER A 288 -3.20 -18.27 -10.35
C SER A 288 -3.32 -16.75 -10.25
N LEU A 289 -4.33 -16.16 -10.89
CA LEU A 289 -4.61 -14.72 -10.84
C LEU A 289 -5.73 -14.36 -9.84
N ARG A 290 -6.23 -15.32 -9.07
CA ARG A 290 -7.26 -15.05 -8.06
C ARG A 290 -6.67 -14.32 -6.85
N PRO A 291 -7.14 -13.10 -6.54
CA PRO A 291 -6.69 -12.38 -5.35
C PRO A 291 -7.21 -13.06 -4.08
N LEU A 292 -6.45 -12.93 -2.98
CA LEU A 292 -6.86 -13.43 -1.67
C LEU A 292 -8.15 -12.73 -1.23
N GLN A 293 -9.16 -13.54 -0.91
CA GLN A 293 -10.39 -13.06 -0.27
C GLN A 293 -10.21 -13.08 1.25
N HIS A 294 -10.73 -12.06 1.95
CA HIS A 294 -10.57 -11.95 3.40
C HIS A 294 -11.72 -11.15 4.04
N GLY A 295 -12.15 -11.60 5.22
CA GLY A 295 -13.28 -11.03 5.94
C GLY A 295 -14.54 -10.94 5.07
N ASN A 296 -15.22 -9.79 5.14
CA ASN A 296 -16.42 -9.52 4.36
C ASN A 296 -16.12 -8.77 3.04
N ALA A 297 -14.84 -8.55 2.73
CA ALA A 297 -14.45 -7.84 1.52
C ALA A 297 -14.44 -8.79 0.32
N LYS A 298 -15.16 -8.40 -0.74
CA LYS A 298 -15.08 -9.06 -2.05
C LYS A 298 -14.02 -8.36 -2.91
N ILE A 299 -12.91 -9.05 -3.19
CA ILE A 299 -11.75 -8.49 -3.88
C ILE A 299 -11.75 -8.91 -5.35
N LEU A 300 -11.83 -7.93 -6.25
CA LEU A 300 -11.87 -8.12 -7.70
C LEU A 300 -10.50 -8.46 -8.28
N GLY A 301 -10.49 -9.17 -9.41
CA GLY A 301 -9.29 -9.50 -10.17
C GLY A 301 -9.49 -9.30 -11.67
N TYR A 302 -8.61 -9.86 -12.49
CA TYR A 302 -8.62 -9.66 -13.95
C TYR A 302 -8.54 -10.98 -14.70
N ASN A 303 -9.16 -11.01 -15.89
CA ASN A 303 -8.94 -12.05 -16.87
C ASN A 303 -8.03 -11.50 -17.98
N LEU A 304 -7.06 -12.29 -18.44
CA LEU A 304 -6.23 -11.94 -19.59
C LEU A 304 -6.95 -12.28 -20.89
N LYS A 305 -6.71 -11.47 -21.92
CA LYS A 305 -7.18 -11.71 -23.29
C LYS A 305 -6.56 -12.99 -23.84
N GLN A 306 -7.34 -13.78 -24.57
CA GLN A 306 -6.86 -15.02 -25.19
C GLN A 306 -6.11 -14.73 -26.51
N GLY A 307 -5.20 -15.64 -26.89
CA GLY A 307 -4.47 -15.56 -28.16
C GLY A 307 -3.35 -14.51 -28.20
N LEU A 308 -2.88 -14.04 -27.03
CA LEU A 308 -1.68 -13.22 -26.95
C LEU A 308 -0.44 -14.04 -27.30
N ASP A 309 0.54 -13.43 -27.98
CA ASP A 309 1.85 -14.04 -28.12
C ASP A 309 2.54 -14.17 -26.74
N LYS A 310 3.56 -15.03 -26.65
CA LYS A 310 4.22 -15.38 -25.38
C LYS A 310 4.82 -14.17 -24.66
N GLU A 311 5.33 -13.19 -25.40
CA GLU A 311 5.98 -12.01 -24.81
C GLU A 311 4.92 -11.05 -24.24
N THR A 312 3.90 -10.75 -25.05
CA THR A 312 2.77 -9.92 -24.61
C THR A 312 2.03 -10.56 -23.44
N GLU A 313 1.77 -11.87 -23.47
CA GLU A 313 1.12 -12.58 -22.37
C GLU A 313 1.93 -12.44 -21.07
N ARG A 314 3.26 -12.63 -21.13
CA ARG A 314 4.12 -12.47 -19.96
C ARG A 314 4.07 -11.06 -19.39
N MET A 315 4.14 -10.03 -20.25
CA MET A 315 4.05 -8.63 -19.83
C MET A 315 2.68 -8.30 -19.21
N CYS A 316 1.59 -8.75 -19.85
CA CYS A 316 0.23 -8.57 -19.36
C CYS A 316 -0.02 -9.31 -18.04
N ARG A 317 0.51 -10.54 -17.89
CA ARG A 317 0.39 -11.32 -16.66
C ARG A 317 1.05 -10.61 -15.48
N ARG A 318 2.23 -10.03 -15.66
CA ARG A 318 2.93 -9.27 -14.61
C ARG A 318 2.11 -8.06 -14.12
N LEU A 319 1.35 -7.40 -15.00
CA LEU A 319 0.47 -6.27 -14.64
C LEU A 319 -0.71 -6.64 -13.74
N VAL A 320 -1.20 -7.89 -13.82
CA VAL A 320 -2.43 -8.34 -13.12
C VAL A 320 -2.16 -9.34 -12.00
N THR A 321 -0.93 -9.85 -11.87
CA THR A 321 -0.59 -10.86 -10.86
C THR A 321 -0.77 -10.27 -9.46
N PRO A 322 -1.61 -10.85 -8.59
CA PRO A 322 -1.79 -10.34 -7.25
C PRO A 322 -0.51 -10.49 -6.41
N GLU A 323 -0.39 -9.62 -5.41
CA GLU A 323 0.81 -9.42 -4.60
C GLU A 323 1.41 -10.72 -4.04
N LEU A 324 0.57 -11.61 -3.49
CA LEU A 324 1.05 -12.83 -2.82
C LEU A 324 1.70 -13.79 -3.81
N GLN A 325 1.06 -13.99 -4.96
CA GLN A 325 1.55 -14.85 -6.02
C GLN A 325 2.83 -14.28 -6.63
N TYR A 326 2.88 -12.97 -6.86
CA TYR A 326 4.06 -12.33 -7.42
C TYR A 326 5.24 -12.36 -6.43
N SER A 327 4.99 -12.06 -5.15
CA SER A 327 5.99 -12.15 -4.08
C SER A 327 6.57 -13.57 -3.99
N SER A 328 5.73 -14.60 -4.03
CA SER A 328 6.18 -16.00 -4.02
C SER A 328 7.04 -16.35 -5.23
N ALA A 329 6.66 -15.91 -6.43
CA ALA A 329 7.43 -16.14 -7.65
C ALA A 329 8.81 -15.47 -7.59
N LEU A 330 8.88 -14.20 -7.15
CA LEU A 330 10.13 -13.48 -7.02
C LEU A 330 11.02 -14.04 -5.90
N TYR A 331 10.44 -14.50 -4.79
CA TYR A 331 11.18 -15.16 -3.72
C TYR A 331 11.92 -16.40 -4.24
N LYS A 332 11.20 -17.29 -4.96
CA LYS A 332 11.78 -18.51 -5.58
C LYS A 332 12.80 -18.22 -6.68
N LYS A 333 12.69 -17.07 -7.34
CA LYS A 333 13.67 -16.64 -8.35
C LYS A 333 14.97 -16.15 -7.70
N GLN A 334 14.88 -15.52 -6.53
CA GLN A 334 16.02 -14.92 -5.85
C GLN A 334 16.78 -15.90 -4.94
N PHE A 335 16.10 -16.88 -4.35
CA PHE A 335 16.62 -17.86 -3.40
C PHE A 335 16.17 -19.27 -3.78
#